data_AF-A0A7C0VJ27-F1
#
_entry.id   AF-A0A7C0VJ27-F1
#
_cell.length_a   1.000
_cell.length_b   1.000
_cell.length_c   1.000
_cell.angle_alpha   90.00
_cell.angle_beta   90.00
_cell.angle_gamma   90.00
#
_symmetry.space_group_name_H-M   'P 1'
#
loop_
_entity.id
_entity.type
_entity.pdbx_description
1 polymer ?
#
loop_
_entity_poly.entity_id
_entity_poly.type
_entity_poly.pdbx_seq_one_letter_code
_entity_poly.pdbx_strand_id
1 'polypeptide(L)'
;MKFVPVDNDLMIIDSHIHIFSPKIIANVSRRLEMVERLHLQVEGAAEKTTVAALRQDMVAAGVSSALMLPTASAAEVRNTNRSCWSQASVHDFLLTAGTLHPDYPDIAGELSWFAEVGIRSIKLCSFSQGFLLTGSRAREMFALIQQYNDRREKKFFVILDTFFMASSYFGTQPDYDTMPEKLAWLAEEYPRINFVGA
;
A
#
# COMPACT_ATOMS: atom_id res chain seq x y z
N MET A 1 5.56 19.77 -29.48
CA MET A 1 6.21 18.57 -28.92
C MET A 1 5.65 17.37 -29.66
N LYS A 2 6.44 16.71 -30.51
CA LYS A 2 5.95 15.55 -31.29
C LYS A 2 6.00 14.34 -30.35
N PHE A 3 4.86 13.75 -30.06
CA PHE A 3 4.80 12.48 -29.35
C PHE A 3 5.53 11.43 -30.19
N VAL A 4 6.64 10.94 -29.66
CA VAL A 4 7.31 9.75 -30.18
C VAL A 4 6.49 8.57 -29.66
N PRO A 5 6.01 7.65 -30.51
CA PRO A 5 5.34 6.46 -30.04
C PRO A 5 6.36 5.66 -29.22
N VAL A 6 6.04 5.39 -27.95
CA VAL A 6 6.77 4.41 -27.16
C VAL A 6 6.49 3.05 -27.79
N ASP A 7 7.55 2.27 -27.98
CA ASP A 7 7.49 0.92 -28.53
C ASP A 7 6.37 0.10 -27.86
N ASN A 8 5.51 -0.53 -28.64
CA ASN A 8 4.28 -1.20 -28.18
C ASN A 8 4.52 -2.47 -27.32
N ASP A 9 5.78 -2.74 -26.95
CA ASP A 9 6.21 -3.89 -26.14
C ASP A 9 6.63 -3.53 -24.71
N LEU A 10 6.68 -2.24 -24.33
CA LEU A 10 7.07 -1.85 -22.96
C LEU A 10 5.90 -2.04 -21.97
N MET A 11 6.01 -3.04 -21.10
CA MET A 11 5.08 -3.23 -19.99
C MET A 11 5.43 -2.30 -18.81
N ILE A 12 4.59 -1.30 -18.55
CA ILE A 12 4.72 -0.40 -17.40
C ILE A 12 3.72 -0.80 -16.33
N ILE A 13 4.20 -1.03 -15.11
CA ILE A 13 3.35 -1.31 -13.95
C ILE A 13 3.47 -0.15 -12.97
N ASP A 14 2.36 0.53 -12.70
CA ASP A 14 2.27 1.46 -11.59
C ASP A 14 2.21 0.66 -10.28
N SER A 15 3.27 0.73 -9.48
CA SER A 15 3.41 -0.06 -8.26
C SER A 15 2.77 0.57 -7.02
N HIS A 16 2.17 1.75 -7.14
CA HIS A 16 1.59 2.47 -6.01
C HIS A 16 0.37 3.28 -6.41
N ILE A 17 -0.80 2.63 -6.40
CA ILE A 17 -2.07 3.33 -6.59
C ILE A 17 -3.00 3.14 -5.40
N HIS A 18 -3.91 4.12 -5.26
CA HIS A 18 -5.01 4.12 -4.32
C HIS A 18 -6.29 4.50 -5.04
N ILE A 19 -7.39 3.82 -4.72
CA ILE A 19 -8.73 4.22 -5.15
C ILE A 19 -9.42 4.81 -3.93
N PHE A 20 -9.23 6.11 -3.73
CA PHE A 20 -9.74 6.80 -2.55
C PHE A 20 -11.23 7.08 -2.64
N SER A 21 -11.91 7.02 -1.50
CA SER A 21 -13.29 7.50 -1.40
C SER A 21 -13.35 9.03 -1.54
N PRO A 22 -14.47 9.59 -2.02
CA PRO A 22 -14.67 11.05 -2.07
C PRO A 22 -14.46 11.72 -0.71
N LYS A 23 -14.77 11.02 0.39
CA LYS A 23 -14.54 11.50 1.77
C LYS A 23 -13.05 11.69 2.08
N ILE A 24 -12.19 10.73 1.68
CA ILE A 24 -10.74 10.83 1.89
C ILE A 24 -10.20 12.01 1.08
N ILE A 25 -10.60 12.13 -0.18
CA ILE A 25 -10.17 13.24 -1.04
C ILE A 25 -10.58 14.57 -0.43
N ALA A 26 -11.85 14.74 -0.03
CA ALA A 26 -12.33 15.95 0.61
C ALA A 26 -11.57 16.29 1.91
N ASN A 27 -11.18 15.29 2.70
CA ASN A 27 -10.40 15.50 3.91
C ASN A 27 -8.96 15.95 3.59
N VAL A 28 -8.32 15.36 2.58
CA VAL A 28 -6.98 15.72 2.12
C VAL A 28 -6.97 17.12 1.51
N SER A 29 -7.93 17.44 0.64
CA SER A 29 -8.05 18.76 -0.02
C SER A 29 -8.21 19.93 0.96
N ARG A 30 -8.71 19.67 2.19
CA ARG A 30 -8.83 20.71 3.24
C ARG A 30 -7.52 21.00 3.97
N ARG A 31 -6.49 20.15 3.83
CA ARG A 31 -5.19 20.32 4.49
C ARG A 31 -4.24 21.10 3.58
N LEU A 32 -4.50 22.40 3.42
CA LEU A 32 -3.83 23.25 2.43
C LEU A 32 -2.29 23.21 2.51
N GLU A 33 -1.71 23.28 3.72
CA GLU A 33 -0.25 23.18 3.88
C GLU A 33 0.31 21.85 3.37
N MET A 34 -0.38 20.73 3.64
CA MET A 34 0.03 19.41 3.16
C MET A 34 -0.12 19.31 1.64
N VAL A 35 -1.21 19.83 1.07
CA VAL A 35 -1.44 19.87 -0.38
C VAL A 35 -0.33 20.66 -1.08
N GLU A 36 0.01 21.84 -0.56
CA GLU A 36 1.04 22.71 -1.11
C GLU A 36 2.42 22.05 -1.04
N ARG A 37 2.83 21.58 0.14
CA ARG A 37 4.17 21.03 0.36
C ARG A 37 4.42 19.71 -0.35
N LEU A 38 3.39 18.89 -0.54
CA LEU A 38 3.49 17.60 -1.23
C LEU A 38 3.09 17.69 -2.70
N HIS A 39 2.80 18.89 -3.20
CA HIS A 39 2.38 19.14 -4.59
C HIS A 39 1.22 18.22 -5.03
N LEU A 40 0.25 17.99 -4.13
CA LEU A 40 -0.85 17.07 -4.38
C LEU A 40 -1.80 17.64 -5.44
N GLN A 41 -2.07 16.85 -6.46
CA GLN A 41 -3.02 17.18 -7.53
C GLN A 41 -4.45 16.91 -7.05
N VAL A 42 -5.00 17.82 -6.23
CA VAL A 42 -6.33 17.66 -5.62
C VAL A 42 -7.48 18.19 -6.47
N GLU A 43 -7.19 19.00 -7.49
CA GLU A 43 -8.19 19.52 -8.42
C GLU A 43 -8.76 18.39 -9.29
N GLY A 44 -10.08 18.27 -9.38
CA GLY A 44 -10.76 17.20 -10.12
C GLY A 44 -10.62 15.79 -9.53
N ALA A 45 -9.85 15.60 -8.45
CA ALA A 45 -9.60 14.28 -7.87
C ALA A 45 -10.89 13.57 -7.40
N ALA A 46 -11.88 14.34 -6.92
CA ALA A 46 -13.16 13.81 -6.47
C ALA A 46 -14.00 13.15 -7.59
N GLU A 47 -13.67 13.42 -8.86
CA GLU A 47 -14.31 12.83 -10.03
C GLU A 47 -13.62 11.52 -10.47
N LYS A 48 -12.43 11.25 -9.92
CA LYS A 48 -11.55 10.13 -10.31
C LYS A 48 -11.45 9.04 -9.23
N THR A 49 -12.58 8.70 -8.60
CA THR A 49 -12.63 7.75 -7.48
C THR A 49 -13.04 6.33 -7.88
N THR A 50 -12.90 5.96 -9.15
CA THR A 50 -13.39 4.68 -9.68
C THR A 50 -12.31 3.94 -10.45
N VAL A 51 -12.42 2.60 -10.51
CA VAL A 51 -11.55 1.76 -11.33
C VAL A 51 -11.62 2.16 -12.81
N ALA A 52 -12.79 2.61 -13.29
CA ALA A 52 -12.96 3.07 -14.66
C ALA A 52 -12.17 4.36 -14.94
N ALA A 53 -12.20 5.32 -14.03
CA ALA A 53 -11.39 6.55 -14.14
C ALA A 53 -9.89 6.24 -14.09
N LEU A 54 -9.46 5.35 -13.19
CA LEU A 54 -8.09 4.86 -13.13
C LEU A 54 -7.66 4.24 -14.48
N ARG A 55 -8.50 3.39 -15.08
CA ARG A 55 -8.19 2.77 -16.38
C ARG A 55 -8.00 3.79 -17.49
N GLN A 56 -8.82 4.85 -17.52
CA GLN A 56 -8.70 5.92 -18.52
C GLN A 56 -7.35 6.65 -18.37
N ASP A 57 -6.98 7.01 -17.13
CA ASP A 57 -5.71 7.67 -16.85
C ASP A 57 -4.51 6.77 -17.21
N MET A 58 -4.58 5.47 -16.88
CA MET A 58 -3.54 4.50 -17.25
C MET A 58 -3.36 4.38 -18.76
N VAL A 59 -4.44 4.29 -19.53
CA VAL A 59 -4.38 4.21 -21.00
C VAL A 59 -3.75 5.48 -21.58
N ALA A 60 -4.15 6.65 -21.08
CA ALA A 60 -3.58 7.92 -21.52
C ALA A 60 -2.08 8.05 -21.19
N ALA A 61 -1.63 7.43 -20.10
CA ALA A 61 -0.23 7.44 -19.65
C ALA A 61 0.62 6.29 -20.21
N GLY A 62 0.03 5.33 -20.94
CA GLY A 62 0.74 4.13 -21.41
C GLY A 62 1.10 3.13 -20.30
N VAL A 63 0.34 3.12 -19.19
CA VAL A 63 0.53 2.19 -18.06
C VAL A 63 -0.29 0.92 -18.31
N SER A 64 0.37 -0.24 -18.24
CA SER A 64 -0.22 -1.55 -18.54
C SER A 64 -0.98 -2.16 -17.36
N SER A 65 -0.48 -1.99 -16.14
CA SER A 65 -1.10 -2.55 -14.93
C SER A 65 -0.85 -1.68 -13.70
N ALA A 66 -1.65 -1.83 -12.65
CA ALA A 66 -1.54 -1.04 -11.44
C ALA A 66 -1.68 -1.91 -10.18
N LEU A 67 -0.91 -1.62 -9.14
CA LEU A 67 -0.94 -2.32 -7.85
C LEU A 67 -1.65 -1.47 -6.79
N MET A 68 -2.85 -1.88 -6.38
CA MET A 68 -3.55 -1.29 -5.24
C MET A 68 -2.79 -1.55 -3.94
N LEU A 69 -2.57 -0.49 -3.16
CA LEU A 69 -1.89 -0.54 -1.87
C LEU A 69 -2.84 -0.18 -0.71
N PRO A 70 -3.73 -1.09 -0.27
CA PRO A 70 -4.64 -0.80 0.81
C PRO A 70 -3.93 -0.60 2.15
N THR A 71 -4.56 0.19 3.02
CA THR A 71 -4.23 0.28 4.45
C THR A 71 -5.53 0.16 5.24
N ALA A 72 -5.50 -0.48 6.41
CA ALA A 72 -6.68 -0.64 7.25
C ALA A 72 -6.37 -0.43 8.73
N SER A 73 -7.38 0.02 9.48
CA SER A 73 -7.37 -0.13 10.93
C SER A 73 -7.48 -1.61 11.29
N ALA A 74 -7.13 -1.98 12.52
CA ALA A 74 -7.20 -3.36 12.99
C ALA A 74 -8.55 -4.05 12.70
N ALA A 75 -9.66 -3.37 12.95
CA ALA A 75 -11.00 -3.93 12.74
C ALA A 75 -11.36 -4.15 11.25
N GLU A 76 -10.73 -3.40 10.34
CA GLU A 76 -11.11 -3.38 8.92
C GLU A 76 -10.20 -4.24 8.03
N VAL A 77 -9.12 -4.83 8.56
CA VAL A 77 -8.13 -5.61 7.77
C VAL A 77 -8.81 -6.58 6.79
N ARG A 78 -9.69 -7.45 7.30
CA ARG A 78 -10.38 -8.44 6.46
C ARG A 78 -11.30 -7.79 5.43
N ASN A 79 -12.12 -6.81 5.83
CA ASN A 79 -13.07 -6.15 4.93
C ASN A 79 -12.34 -5.43 3.79
N THR A 80 -11.29 -4.68 4.11
CA THR A 80 -10.45 -3.99 3.14
C THR A 80 -9.81 -4.99 2.18
N ASN A 81 -9.21 -6.06 2.69
CA ASN A 81 -8.57 -7.09 1.86
C ASN A 81 -9.56 -7.76 0.90
N ARG A 82 -10.75 -8.15 1.39
CA ARG A 82 -11.79 -8.78 0.55
C ARG A 82 -12.32 -7.80 -0.50
N SER A 83 -12.53 -6.53 -0.15
CA SER A 83 -13.00 -5.50 -1.09
C SER A 83 -11.98 -5.23 -2.21
N CYS A 84 -10.71 -5.02 -1.87
CA CYS A 84 -9.66 -4.79 -2.86
C CYS A 84 -9.44 -6.02 -3.75
N TRP A 85 -9.44 -7.23 -3.18
CA TRP A 85 -9.34 -8.45 -3.97
C TRP A 85 -10.54 -8.66 -4.89
N SER A 86 -11.76 -8.37 -4.44
CA SER A 86 -12.95 -8.46 -5.28
C SER A 86 -12.92 -7.50 -6.47
N GLN A 87 -12.28 -6.34 -6.32
CA GLN A 87 -12.07 -5.42 -7.45
C GLN A 87 -10.97 -5.93 -8.38
N ALA A 88 -9.83 -6.35 -7.83
CA ALA A 88 -8.71 -6.87 -8.63
C ALA A 88 -9.09 -8.14 -9.42
N SER A 89 -9.90 -9.03 -8.86
CA SER A 89 -10.23 -10.32 -9.47
C SER A 89 -11.12 -10.22 -10.72
N VAL A 90 -11.76 -9.07 -10.96
CA VAL A 90 -12.61 -8.82 -12.13
C VAL A 90 -11.98 -7.85 -13.15
N HIS A 91 -10.74 -7.41 -12.90
CA HIS A 91 -10.02 -6.46 -13.75
C HIS A 91 -8.60 -6.95 -14.04
N ASP A 92 -8.33 -7.32 -15.29
CA ASP A 92 -7.07 -7.92 -15.74
C ASP A 92 -5.81 -7.06 -15.53
N PHE A 93 -5.98 -5.74 -15.50
CA PHE A 93 -4.91 -4.77 -15.29
C PHE A 93 -4.66 -4.41 -13.83
N LEU A 94 -5.54 -4.85 -12.92
CA LEU A 94 -5.54 -4.40 -11.54
C LEU A 94 -5.03 -5.51 -10.62
N LEU A 95 -3.92 -5.22 -9.96
CA LEU A 95 -3.35 -6.06 -8.92
C LEU A 95 -3.69 -5.46 -7.55
N THR A 96 -3.62 -6.27 -6.49
CA THR A 96 -3.74 -5.77 -5.12
C THR A 96 -2.68 -6.36 -4.21
N ALA A 97 -2.12 -5.51 -3.35
CA ALA A 97 -1.53 -5.97 -2.12
C ALA A 97 -2.63 -6.36 -1.11
N GLY A 98 -2.27 -7.20 -0.15
CA GLY A 98 -3.01 -7.30 1.11
C GLY A 98 -2.55 -6.21 2.07
N THR A 99 -3.30 -5.96 3.12
CA THR A 99 -2.86 -5.17 4.27
C THR A 99 -3.04 -5.97 5.55
N LEU A 100 -2.26 -5.63 6.57
CA LEU A 100 -2.33 -6.19 7.92
C LEU A 100 -2.30 -5.05 8.94
N HIS A 101 -2.57 -5.39 10.19
CA HIS A 101 -2.40 -4.49 11.32
C HIS A 101 -1.88 -5.32 12.52
N PRO A 102 -0.90 -4.84 13.31
CA PRO A 102 -0.38 -5.59 14.45
C PRO A 102 -1.43 -6.01 15.48
N ASP A 103 -2.47 -5.18 15.64
CA ASP A 103 -3.60 -5.46 16.55
C ASP A 103 -4.73 -6.29 15.93
N TYR A 104 -4.60 -6.75 14.67
CA TYR A 104 -5.59 -7.63 14.06
C TYR A 104 -5.44 -9.05 14.64
N PRO A 105 -6.53 -9.67 15.15
CA PRO A 105 -6.43 -10.93 15.89
C PRO A 105 -6.05 -12.16 15.05
N ASP A 106 -6.27 -12.14 13.72
CA ASP A 106 -6.13 -13.33 12.85
C ASP A 106 -5.15 -13.10 11.69
N ILE A 107 -3.94 -12.62 11.99
CA ILE A 107 -2.90 -12.37 10.97
C ILE A 107 -2.56 -13.66 10.21
N ALA A 108 -2.48 -14.80 10.89
CA ALA A 108 -2.19 -16.09 10.26
C ALA A 108 -3.28 -16.48 9.25
N GLY A 109 -4.56 -16.26 9.57
CA GLY A 109 -5.67 -16.50 8.66
C GLY A 109 -5.57 -15.63 7.39
N GLU A 110 -5.24 -14.34 7.52
CA GLU A 110 -5.07 -13.47 6.36
C GLU A 110 -3.84 -13.85 5.52
N LEU A 111 -2.72 -14.24 6.13
CA LEU A 111 -1.55 -14.74 5.40
C LEU A 111 -1.87 -16.04 4.64
N SER A 112 -2.60 -16.97 5.26
CA SER A 112 -3.06 -18.19 4.58
C SER A 112 -4.00 -17.86 3.42
N TRP A 113 -4.92 -16.93 3.61
CA TRP A 113 -5.82 -16.50 2.54
C TRP A 113 -5.10 -15.78 1.40
N PHE A 114 -4.15 -14.88 1.69
CA PHE A 114 -3.29 -14.25 0.66
C PHE A 114 -2.57 -15.32 -0.16
N ALA A 115 -2.09 -16.38 0.49
CA ALA A 115 -1.45 -17.51 -0.19
C ALA A 115 -2.36 -18.18 -1.21
N GLU A 116 -3.59 -18.48 -0.78
CA GLU A 116 -4.61 -19.18 -1.55
C GLU A 116 -5.04 -18.38 -2.77
N VAL A 117 -5.28 -17.08 -2.60
CA VAL A 117 -5.78 -16.20 -3.68
C VAL A 117 -4.68 -15.54 -4.50
N GLY A 118 -3.41 -15.84 -4.22
CA GLY A 118 -2.26 -15.38 -5.01
C GLY A 118 -1.75 -13.97 -4.71
N ILE A 119 -2.18 -13.34 -3.61
CA ILE A 119 -1.62 -12.06 -3.16
C ILE A 119 -0.21 -12.29 -2.63
N ARG A 120 0.76 -11.46 -3.03
CA ARG A 120 2.18 -11.58 -2.61
C ARG A 120 2.73 -10.34 -1.91
N SER A 121 2.18 -9.17 -2.16
CA SER A 121 2.55 -7.93 -1.49
C SER A 121 1.69 -7.70 -0.26
N ILE A 122 2.30 -7.18 0.80
CA ILE A 122 1.63 -6.70 2.00
C ILE A 122 1.95 -5.21 2.16
N LYS A 123 0.94 -4.34 2.06
CA LYS A 123 1.08 -2.91 2.28
C LYS A 123 0.85 -2.58 3.75
N LEU A 124 1.76 -1.80 4.31
CA LEU A 124 1.68 -1.22 5.63
C LEU A 124 2.00 0.29 5.58
N CYS A 125 1.42 1.03 6.51
CA CYS A 125 1.63 2.46 6.69
C CYS A 125 1.49 2.79 8.17
N SER A 126 2.57 2.70 8.94
CA SER A 126 2.52 2.79 10.40
C SER A 126 1.93 4.09 10.91
N PHE A 127 2.22 5.22 10.25
CA PHE A 127 1.64 6.51 10.64
C PHE A 127 0.14 6.58 10.35
N SER A 128 -0.32 6.15 9.17
CA SER A 128 -1.76 6.18 8.86
C SER A 128 -2.56 5.11 9.60
N GLN A 129 -1.95 3.96 9.89
CA GLN A 129 -2.60 2.86 10.60
C GLN A 129 -2.47 3.02 12.13
N GLY A 130 -1.49 3.79 12.59
CA GLY A 130 -1.34 4.17 14.00
C GLY A 130 -0.64 3.14 14.87
N PHE A 131 0.48 2.57 14.42
CA PHE A 131 1.23 1.58 15.21
C PHE A 131 2.74 1.80 15.18
N LEU A 132 3.44 1.31 16.22
CA LEU A 132 4.89 1.37 16.33
C LEU A 132 5.55 0.19 15.60
N LEU A 133 6.37 0.45 14.58
CA LEU A 133 7.08 -0.57 13.80
C LEU A 133 7.99 -1.46 14.67
N THR A 134 8.58 -0.89 15.72
CA THR A 134 9.49 -1.59 16.65
C THR A 134 8.77 -2.19 17.86
N GLY A 135 7.44 -2.03 17.96
CA GLY A 135 6.63 -2.53 19.07
C GLY A 135 6.47 -4.05 19.03
N SER A 136 6.19 -4.67 20.18
CA SER A 136 6.11 -6.13 20.32
C SER A 136 5.14 -6.79 19.33
N ARG A 137 3.92 -6.25 19.19
CA ARG A 137 2.92 -6.78 18.25
C ARG A 137 3.33 -6.66 16.79
N ALA A 138 4.00 -5.55 16.42
CA ALA A 138 4.53 -5.40 15.07
C ALA A 138 5.65 -6.42 14.81
N ARG A 139 6.53 -6.66 15.79
CA ARG A 139 7.56 -7.70 15.72
C ARG A 139 6.96 -9.10 15.58
N GLU A 140 5.91 -9.42 16.33
CA GLU A 140 5.17 -10.69 16.21
C GLU A 140 4.59 -10.87 14.80
N MET A 141 3.98 -9.81 14.24
CA MET A 141 3.47 -9.81 12.87
C MET A 141 4.58 -10.06 11.84
N PHE A 142 5.70 -9.35 11.91
CA PHE A 142 6.82 -9.53 10.98
C PHE A 142 7.47 -10.92 11.13
N ALA A 143 7.66 -11.40 12.36
CA ALA A 143 8.15 -12.75 12.61
C ALA A 143 7.26 -13.82 11.96
N LEU A 144 5.93 -13.63 12.02
CA LEU A 144 4.98 -14.55 11.39
C LEU A 144 5.08 -14.50 9.86
N ILE A 145 5.20 -13.31 9.24
CA ILE A 145 5.41 -13.19 7.78
C ILE A 145 6.71 -13.93 7.37
N GLN A 146 7.79 -13.76 8.13
CA GLN A 146 9.05 -14.47 7.91
C GLN A 146 8.90 -15.99 7.99
N GLN A 147 8.19 -16.51 8.99
CA GLN A 147 7.91 -17.95 9.12
C GLN A 147 7.13 -18.51 7.92
N TYR A 148 6.18 -17.74 7.38
CA TYR A 148 5.47 -18.11 6.13
C TYR A 148 6.43 -18.14 4.95
N ASN A 149 7.35 -17.18 4.86
CA ASN A 149 8.33 -17.09 3.77
C ASN A 149 9.37 -18.22 3.80
N ASP A 150 9.71 -18.76 4.97
CA ASP A 150 10.64 -19.90 5.09
C ASP A 150 10.05 -21.20 4.51
N ARG A 151 8.73 -21.33 4.49
CA ARG A 151 8.02 -22.57 4.09
C ARG A 151 7.48 -22.51 2.66
N ARG A 152 7.74 -21.43 1.91
CA ARG A 152 7.09 -21.15 0.64
C ARG A 152 8.08 -20.73 -0.43
N GLU A 153 7.88 -21.27 -1.63
CA GLU A 153 8.61 -20.83 -2.83
C GLU A 153 8.23 -19.39 -3.20
N LYS A 154 6.91 -19.12 -3.29
CA LYS A 154 6.38 -17.77 -3.53
C LYS A 154 6.29 -16.99 -2.21
N LYS A 155 7.37 -16.30 -1.88
CA LYS A 155 7.48 -15.45 -0.69
C LYS A 155 6.61 -14.20 -0.79
N PHE A 156 6.11 -13.76 0.36
CA PHE A 156 5.56 -12.44 0.58
C PHE A 156 6.68 -11.39 0.62
N PHE A 157 6.32 -10.16 0.25
CA PHE A 157 7.16 -8.98 0.45
C PHE A 157 6.30 -7.86 1.04
N VAL A 158 6.93 -6.93 1.75
CA VAL A 158 6.25 -5.86 2.46
C VAL A 158 6.57 -4.52 1.80
N ILE A 159 5.53 -3.74 1.53
CA ILE A 159 5.63 -2.36 1.05
C ILE A 159 5.28 -1.45 2.23
N LEU A 160 6.15 -0.50 2.56
CA LEU A 160 5.97 0.44 3.66
C LEU A 160 6.00 1.86 3.13
N ASP A 161 4.99 2.67 3.44
CA ASP A 161 5.13 4.11 3.26
C ASP A 161 6.25 4.65 4.15
N THR A 162 7.20 5.32 3.53
CA THR A 162 8.35 5.98 4.13
C THR A 162 8.15 7.48 4.07
N PHE A 163 7.83 8.10 5.22
CA PHE A 163 7.61 9.54 5.23
C PHE A 163 8.06 10.17 6.55
N PHE A 164 9.16 10.92 6.47
CA PHE A 164 9.88 11.44 7.63
C PHE A 164 9.17 12.57 8.40
N MET A 165 8.13 13.16 7.79
CA MET A 165 7.31 14.20 8.42
C MET A 165 5.85 13.79 8.54
N ALA A 166 5.58 12.47 8.51
CA ALA A 166 4.20 12.00 8.56
C ALA A 166 3.47 12.51 9.80
N SER A 167 4.10 12.48 10.99
CA SER A 167 3.56 13.07 12.22
C SER A 167 3.14 14.52 12.08
N SER A 168 3.91 15.35 11.39
CA SER A 168 3.62 16.78 11.19
C SER A 168 2.41 17.00 10.27
N TYR A 169 2.29 16.23 9.19
CA TYR A 169 1.23 16.43 8.19
C TYR A 169 -0.04 15.62 8.43
N PHE A 170 0.09 14.47 9.08
CA PHE A 170 -1.01 13.57 9.40
C PHE A 170 -1.51 13.73 10.83
N GLY A 171 -0.78 14.44 11.71
CA GLY A 171 -1.14 14.60 13.12
C GLY A 171 -0.99 13.31 13.92
N THR A 172 -0.03 12.46 13.51
CA THR A 172 0.20 11.14 14.09
C THR A 172 1.35 11.20 15.11
N GLN A 173 1.53 10.15 15.91
CA GLN A 173 2.64 10.10 16.84
C GLN A 173 3.98 10.05 16.06
N PRO A 174 5.00 10.84 16.45
CA PRO A 174 6.31 10.83 15.78
C PRO A 174 6.96 9.43 15.69
N ASP A 175 6.72 8.58 16.69
CA ASP A 175 7.27 7.23 16.70
C ASP A 175 6.67 6.32 15.61
N TYR A 176 5.54 6.71 15.01
CA TYR A 176 4.93 5.99 13.89
C TYR A 176 5.54 6.37 12.54
N ASP A 177 6.37 7.42 12.47
CA ASP A 177 7.03 7.83 11.23
C ASP A 177 7.99 6.73 10.76
N THR A 178 7.89 6.35 9.50
CA THR A 178 8.78 5.36 8.90
C THR A 178 10.00 6.05 8.32
N MET A 179 11.03 6.22 9.15
CA MET A 179 12.32 6.77 8.75
C MET A 179 13.18 5.72 8.00
N PRO A 180 14.12 6.13 7.14
CA PRO A 180 15.04 5.19 6.47
C PRO A 180 15.74 4.22 7.43
N GLU A 181 16.11 4.66 8.63
CA GLU A 181 16.76 3.83 9.65
C GLU A 181 15.84 2.72 10.17
N LYS A 182 14.53 2.99 10.29
CA LYS A 182 13.55 1.98 10.70
C LYS A 182 13.33 0.94 9.60
N LEU A 183 13.34 1.37 8.33
CA LEU A 183 13.26 0.44 7.19
C LEU A 183 14.51 -0.45 7.10
N ALA A 184 15.71 0.14 7.30
CA ALA A 184 16.96 -0.61 7.35
C ALA A 184 16.95 -1.64 8.48
N TRP A 185 16.54 -1.23 9.69
CA TRP A 185 16.41 -2.14 10.83
C TRP A 185 15.44 -3.31 10.53
N LEU A 186 14.29 -3.06 9.90
CA LEU A 186 13.36 -4.12 9.51
C LEU A 186 14.00 -5.13 8.54
N ALA A 187 14.74 -4.64 7.55
CA ALA A 187 15.41 -5.50 6.56
C ALA A 187 16.52 -6.36 7.21
N GLU A 188 17.22 -5.84 8.21
CA GLU A 188 18.23 -6.58 8.99
C GLU A 188 17.59 -7.61 9.93
N GLU A 189 16.54 -7.24 10.65
CA GLU A 189 15.87 -8.08 11.64
C GLU A 189 15.07 -9.24 10.99
N TYR A 190 14.47 -8.99 9.82
CA TYR A 190 13.63 -9.96 9.11
C TYR A 190 14.18 -10.28 7.71
N PRO A 191 15.35 -10.95 7.60
CA PRO A 191 16.07 -11.16 6.33
C PRO A 191 15.33 -12.07 5.33
N ARG A 192 14.22 -12.69 5.73
CA ARG A 192 13.35 -13.49 4.83
C ARG A 192 12.23 -12.68 4.20
N ILE A 193 12.13 -11.40 4.51
CA ILE A 193 11.13 -10.48 3.96
C ILE A 193 11.87 -9.47 3.09
N ASN A 194 11.47 -9.36 1.83
CA ASN A 194 11.89 -8.23 1.01
C ASN A 194 11.03 -7.03 1.40
N PHE A 195 11.66 -5.92 1.75
CA PHE A 195 10.97 -4.67 2.05
C PHE A 195 11.13 -3.69 0.89
N VAL A 196 10.07 -2.96 0.58
CA VAL A 196 10.03 -1.86 -0.39
C VAL A 196 9.60 -0.61 0.35
N GLY A 197 10.47 0.40 0.38
CA GLY A 197 10.09 1.75 0.81
C GLY A 197 9.32 2.43 -0.32
N ALA A 198 8.16 2.98 0.01
CA ALA A 198 7.27 3.70 -0.89
C ALA A 198 7.04 5.15 -0.42
#